data_AF-I4Z580-F1
#
_entry.id   AF-I4Z580-F1
#
_cell.length_a   1.000
_cell.length_b   1.000
_cell.length_c   1.000
_cell.angle_alpha   90.00
_cell.angle_beta   90.00
_cell.angle_gamma   90.00
#
_symmetry.space_group_name_H-M   'P 1'
#
loop_
_entity.id
_entity.type
_entity.pdbx_description
1 polymer ?
#
loop_
_entity_poly.entity_id
_entity_poly.type
_entity_poly.pdbx_seq_one_letter_code
_entity_poly.pdbx_strand_id
1 'polypeptide(L)'
;MSTSPELHTGLVLAGHGRHYLVEAQDGKHIRCSPRGKKSDCVVGDQVHWRSTDTRGEEGVIEAILPRKNLFYRQDEWRTKSFAANLDHILVMVAAEPVFSESQLSRALIAAGQARLAVTILLNKIDLPEAAALAR
;
A
#
# COMPACT_ATOMS: atom_id res chain seq x y z
N MET A 1 22.66 -21.25 -25.61
CA MET A 1 21.36 -20.55 -25.59
C MET A 1 21.24 -19.88 -24.25
N SER A 2 21.24 -18.54 -24.20
CA SER A 2 21.11 -17.77 -22.97
C SER A 2 19.66 -17.88 -22.49
N THR A 3 19.41 -18.72 -21.48
CA THR A 3 18.12 -18.76 -20.78
C THR A 3 17.93 -17.41 -20.10
N SER A 4 17.09 -16.56 -20.69
CA SER A 4 16.68 -15.33 -20.02
C SER A 4 16.05 -15.72 -18.67
N PRO A 5 16.43 -15.08 -17.56
CA PRO A 5 15.92 -15.47 -16.24
C PRO A 5 14.38 -15.43 -16.24
N GLU A 6 13.78 -16.46 -15.63
CA GLU A 6 12.33 -16.66 -15.60
C GLU A 6 11.62 -15.45 -14.96
N LEU A 7 10.47 -15.09 -15.53
CA LEU A 7 9.65 -14.00 -15.06
C LEU A 7 8.69 -14.53 -13.98
N HIS A 8 8.80 -14.00 -12.79
CA HIS A 8 8.00 -14.39 -11.64
C HIS A 8 6.95 -13.32 -11.35
N THR A 9 5.89 -13.70 -10.65
CA THR A 9 4.92 -12.74 -10.08
C THR A 9 5.15 -12.64 -8.58
N GLY A 10 4.90 -11.46 -8.01
CA GLY A 10 4.93 -11.26 -6.57
C GLY A 10 4.17 -10.02 -6.11
N LEU A 11 3.99 -9.91 -4.80
CA LEU A 11 3.28 -8.82 -4.13
C LEU A 11 4.28 -7.88 -3.46
N VAL A 12 4.12 -6.58 -3.68
CA VAL A 12 4.97 -5.57 -3.04
C VAL A 12 4.49 -5.33 -1.60
N LEU A 13 5.30 -5.73 -0.62
CA LEU A 13 5.01 -5.60 0.81
C LEU A 13 5.46 -4.27 1.39
N ALA A 14 6.62 -3.77 0.93
CA ALA A 14 7.22 -2.55 1.46
C ALA A 14 8.04 -1.82 0.39
N GLY A 15 8.17 -0.49 0.53
CA GLY A 15 9.01 0.35 -0.32
C GLY A 15 9.94 1.22 0.52
N HIS A 16 11.23 1.12 0.27
CA HIS A 16 12.30 1.90 0.92
C HIS A 16 13.12 2.61 -0.16
N GLY A 17 12.67 3.82 -0.54
CA GLY A 17 13.31 4.59 -1.59
C GLY A 17 13.22 3.88 -2.95
N ARG A 18 14.34 3.30 -3.41
CA ARG A 18 14.43 2.57 -4.68
C ARG A 18 14.46 1.05 -4.51
N HIS A 19 14.27 0.55 -3.31
CA HIS A 19 14.21 -0.88 -3.02
C HIS A 19 12.82 -1.25 -2.53
N TYR A 20 12.34 -2.40 -2.98
CA TYR A 20 11.04 -2.94 -2.66
C TYR A 20 11.21 -4.33 -2.08
N LEU A 21 10.41 -4.65 -1.07
CA LEU A 21 10.27 -6.02 -0.60
C LEU A 21 9.13 -6.67 -1.36
N VAL A 22 9.42 -7.73 -2.09
CA VAL A 22 8.43 -8.48 -2.88
C VAL A 22 8.25 -9.86 -2.27
N GLU A 23 7.02 -10.23 -1.96
CA GLU A 23 6.65 -11.59 -1.61
C GLU A 23 6.44 -12.39 -2.90
N ALA A 24 7.23 -13.45 -3.08
CA ALA A 24 7.09 -14.40 -4.17
C ALA A 24 5.93 -15.38 -3.89
N GLN A 25 5.50 -16.11 -4.91
CA GLN A 25 4.39 -17.07 -4.79
C GLN A 25 4.66 -18.21 -3.78
N ASP A 26 5.93 -18.52 -3.51
CA ASP A 26 6.35 -19.50 -2.51
C ASP A 26 6.46 -18.90 -1.09
N GLY A 27 6.06 -17.64 -0.90
CA GLY A 27 6.10 -16.92 0.37
C GLY A 27 7.48 -16.34 0.73
N LYS A 28 8.50 -16.50 -0.12
CA LYS A 28 9.81 -15.90 0.13
C LYS A 28 9.78 -14.40 -0.09
N HIS A 29 10.56 -13.68 0.70
CA HIS A 29 10.74 -12.24 0.55
C HIS A 29 12.01 -11.95 -0.25
N ILE A 30 11.84 -11.17 -1.31
CA ILE A 30 12.88 -10.84 -2.28
C ILE A 30 13.10 -9.34 -2.25
N ARG A 31 14.36 -8.91 -2.15
CA ARG A 31 14.70 -7.49 -2.27
C ARG A 31 14.79 -7.13 -3.75
N CYS A 32 13.84 -6.37 -4.23
CA CYS A 32 13.78 -5.96 -5.62
C CYS A 32 14.13 -4.49 -5.82
N SER A 33 14.73 -4.17 -6.97
CA SER A 33 14.87 -2.79 -7.46
C SER A 33 14.06 -2.60 -8.75
N PRO A 34 13.52 -1.42 -9.02
CA PRO A 34 12.77 -1.19 -10.25
C PRO A 34 13.70 -1.13 -11.45
N ARG A 35 13.26 -1.67 -12.59
CA ARG A 35 13.97 -1.50 -13.85
C ARG A 35 13.99 -0.02 -14.25
N GLY A 36 15.20 0.54 -14.40
CA GLY A 36 15.39 1.92 -14.85
C GLY A 36 15.29 2.97 -13.73
N LYS A 37 15.20 4.25 -14.11
CA LYS A 37 15.33 5.38 -13.16
C LYS A 37 14.04 5.78 -12.44
N LYS A 38 12.86 5.47 -12.97
CA LYS A 38 11.57 5.82 -12.37
C LYS A 38 10.86 4.56 -11.88
N SER A 39 10.13 4.67 -10.77
CA SER A 39 9.24 3.62 -10.29
C SER A 39 8.03 4.25 -9.66
N ASP A 40 6.86 3.91 -10.18
CA ASP A 40 5.57 4.27 -9.59
C ASP A 40 5.02 3.15 -8.70
N CYS A 41 5.88 2.18 -8.36
CA CYS A 41 5.53 1.01 -7.56
C CYS A 41 5.26 1.42 -6.11
N VAL A 42 4.17 0.89 -5.56
CA VAL A 42 3.69 1.12 -4.20
C VAL A 42 3.34 -0.20 -3.53
N VAL A 43 3.18 -0.17 -2.20
CA VAL A 43 2.72 -1.33 -1.44
C VAL A 43 1.35 -1.79 -1.97
N GLY A 44 1.16 -3.11 -2.07
CA GLY A 44 -0.04 -3.74 -2.61
C GLY A 44 -0.01 -3.93 -4.12
N ASP A 45 0.99 -3.41 -4.84
CA ASP A 45 1.16 -3.73 -6.26
C ASP A 45 1.48 -5.22 -6.45
N GLN A 46 0.80 -5.83 -7.42
CA GLN A 46 1.24 -7.07 -8.02
C GLN A 46 2.27 -6.73 -9.09
N VAL A 47 3.40 -7.42 -9.13
CA VAL A 47 4.50 -7.11 -10.03
C VAL A 47 5.03 -8.35 -10.71
N HIS A 48 5.58 -8.14 -11.91
CA HIS A 48 6.50 -9.08 -12.51
C HIS A 48 7.94 -8.73 -12.13
N TRP A 49 8.72 -9.73 -11.72
CA TRP A 49 10.11 -9.56 -11.33
C TRP A 49 10.97 -10.73 -11.80
N ARG A 50 12.29 -10.53 -11.84
CA ARG A 50 13.28 -11.57 -12.16
C ARG A 50 14.36 -11.61 -11.09
N SER A 51 14.82 -12.81 -10.75
CA SER A 51 15.99 -12.97 -9.89
C SER A 51 17.23 -12.39 -10.56
N THR A 52 18.05 -11.70 -9.78
CA THR A 52 19.37 -11.20 -10.21
C THR A 52 20.53 -12.00 -9.64
N ASP A 53 20.26 -12.88 -8.68
CA ASP A 53 21.26 -13.74 -8.07
C ASP A 53 20.86 -15.22 -8.14
N THR A 54 21.80 -16.09 -7.82
CA THR A 54 21.60 -17.55 -7.79
C THR A 54 20.93 -18.02 -6.51
N ARG A 55 20.92 -17.19 -5.45
CA ARG A 55 20.28 -17.50 -4.17
C ARG A 55 18.78 -17.20 -4.18
N GLY A 56 18.31 -16.35 -5.11
CA GLY A 56 16.92 -15.91 -5.17
C GLY A 56 16.58 -14.96 -4.04
N GLU A 57 17.53 -14.13 -3.59
CA GLU A 57 17.30 -13.13 -2.51
C GLU A 57 17.15 -11.71 -3.09
N GLU A 58 17.65 -11.49 -4.30
CA GLU A 58 17.62 -10.20 -4.99
C GLU A 58 16.95 -10.29 -6.36
N GLY A 59 16.29 -9.21 -6.76
CA GLY A 59 15.62 -9.16 -8.05
C GLY A 59 15.43 -7.78 -8.65
N VAL A 60 14.89 -7.77 -9.86
CA VAL A 60 14.47 -6.55 -10.56
C VAL A 60 13.00 -6.63 -10.90
N ILE A 61 12.23 -5.61 -10.51
CA ILE A 61 10.85 -5.43 -10.95
C ILE A 61 10.86 -5.00 -12.41
N GLU A 62 10.27 -5.82 -13.26
CA GLU A 62 10.13 -5.63 -14.70
C GLU A 62 8.91 -4.77 -15.05
N ALA A 63 7.79 -5.06 -14.39
CA ALA A 63 6.52 -4.42 -14.67
C ALA A 63 5.60 -4.46 -13.45
N ILE A 64 4.74 -3.45 -13.33
CA ILE A 64 3.60 -3.45 -12.41
C ILE A 64 2.39 -4.01 -13.15
N LEU A 65 1.70 -4.97 -12.56
CA LEU A 65 0.50 -5.57 -13.11
C LEU A 65 -0.71 -4.61 -12.96
N PRO A 66 -1.79 -4.79 -13.76
CA PRO A 66 -2.96 -3.93 -13.69
C PRO A 66 -3.53 -3.79 -12.28
N ARG A 67 -3.77 -2.55 -11.86
CA ARG A 67 -4.32 -2.22 -10.54
C ARG A 67 -5.84 -2.24 -10.56
N LYS A 68 -6.47 -2.77 -9.51
CA LYS A 68 -7.92 -2.60 -9.29
C LYS A 68 -8.27 -1.18 -8.79
N ASN A 69 -7.37 -0.59 -8.01
CA ASN A 69 -7.46 0.79 -7.53
C ASN A 69 -6.07 1.30 -7.14
N LEU A 70 -5.97 2.61 -6.98
CA LEU A 70 -4.79 3.31 -6.51
C LEU A 70 -5.23 4.35 -5.48
N PHE A 71 -4.71 4.22 -4.26
CA PHE A 71 -4.99 5.12 -3.17
C PHE A 71 -3.92 6.19 -3.10
N TYR A 72 -4.36 7.45 -3.08
CA TYR A 72 -3.49 8.61 -3.06
C TYR A 72 -3.49 9.26 -1.68
N ARG A 73 -2.33 9.77 -1.29
CA ARG A 73 -2.19 10.68 -0.15
C ARG A 73 -1.93 12.07 -0.69
N GLN A 74 -2.75 13.04 -0.26
CA GLN A 74 -2.52 14.45 -0.52
C GLN A 74 -1.79 15.07 0.67
N ASP A 75 -0.63 15.68 0.42
CA ASP A 75 -0.01 16.64 1.33
C ASP A 75 -0.31 18.08 0.86
N GLU A 76 0.09 19.10 1.63
CA GLU A 76 -0.19 20.52 1.31
C GLU A 76 0.28 20.94 -0.09
N TRP A 77 1.23 20.21 -0.69
CA TRP A 77 1.92 20.65 -1.89
C TRP A 77 1.76 19.68 -3.06
N ARG A 78 1.50 18.39 -2.80
CA ARG A 78 1.56 17.31 -3.79
C ARG A 78 0.64 16.15 -3.44
N THR A 79 0.11 15.52 -4.48
CA THR A 79 -0.54 14.21 -4.39
C THR A 79 0.47 13.13 -4.72
N LYS A 80 0.62 12.13 -3.85
CA LYS A 80 1.50 10.98 -4.06
C LYS A 80 0.71 9.67 -3.97
N SER A 81 1.02 8.74 -4.85
CA SER A 81 0.54 7.36 -4.74
C SER A 81 1.01 6.77 -3.41
N PHE A 82 0.09 6.17 -2.66
CA PHE A 82 0.36 5.63 -1.33
C PHE A 82 0.36 4.11 -1.33
N ALA A 83 -0.71 3.50 -1.84
CA ALA A 83 -0.89 2.05 -1.91
C ALA A 83 -1.83 1.68 -3.07
N ALA A 84 -1.73 0.46 -3.56
CA ALA A 84 -2.60 -0.05 -4.62
C ALA A 84 -3.32 -1.31 -4.17
N ASN A 85 -4.37 -1.67 -4.91
CA ASN A 85 -5.09 -2.93 -4.74
C ASN A 85 -5.64 -3.16 -3.33
N LEU A 86 -6.16 -2.10 -2.71
CA LEU A 86 -6.85 -2.21 -1.42
C LEU A 86 -8.29 -2.67 -1.61
N ASP A 87 -8.86 -3.37 -0.63
CA ASP A 87 -10.30 -3.72 -0.62
C ASP A 87 -11.10 -2.83 0.33
N HIS A 88 -10.47 -2.44 1.43
CA HIS A 88 -11.15 -1.80 2.55
C HIS A 88 -10.21 -0.83 3.27
N ILE A 89 -10.77 0.27 3.78
CA ILE A 89 -10.08 1.21 4.66
C ILE A 89 -10.77 1.20 6.03
N LEU A 90 -9.97 1.03 7.07
CA LEU A 90 -10.40 1.22 8.45
C LEU A 90 -9.95 2.61 8.92
N VAL A 91 -10.89 3.52 9.14
CA VAL A 91 -10.60 4.86 9.67
C VAL A 91 -10.82 4.85 11.17
N MET A 92 -9.72 4.85 11.92
CA MET A 92 -9.78 4.83 13.38
C MET A 92 -9.86 6.26 13.93
N VAL A 93 -10.93 6.55 14.67
CA VAL A 93 -11.13 7.79 15.43
C VAL A 93 -11.07 7.48 16.92
N ALA A 94 -10.91 8.50 17.76
CA ALA A 94 -10.93 8.34 19.21
C ALA A 94 -11.70 9.50 19.84
N ALA A 95 -12.30 9.24 21.00
CA ALA A 95 -12.98 10.27 21.77
C ALA A 95 -12.00 11.26 22.39
N GLU A 96 -10.85 10.75 22.83
CA GLU A 96 -9.80 11.55 23.47
C GLU A 96 -8.41 11.14 22.94
N PRO A 97 -7.59 12.08 22.41
CA PRO A 97 -8.01 13.43 22.06
C PRO A 97 -9.12 13.40 21.00
N VAL A 98 -9.99 14.41 21.03
CA VAL A 98 -11.08 14.56 20.06
C VAL A 98 -10.53 14.48 18.64
N PHE A 99 -11.11 13.59 17.83
CA PHE A 99 -10.72 13.43 16.44
C PHE A 99 -11.07 14.67 15.61
N SER A 100 -10.29 14.95 14.57
CA SER A 100 -10.62 16.04 13.64
C SER A 100 -11.65 15.58 12.62
N GLU A 101 -12.86 16.16 12.65
CA GLU A 101 -13.89 15.94 11.63
C GLU A 101 -13.38 16.28 10.22
N SER A 102 -12.52 17.30 10.10
CA SER A 102 -11.92 17.68 8.83
C SER A 102 -11.00 16.59 8.27
N GLN A 103 -10.24 15.90 9.14
CA GLN A 103 -9.37 14.80 8.73
C GLN A 103 -10.19 13.58 8.37
N LEU A 104 -11.24 13.26 9.14
CA LEU A 104 -12.18 12.18 8.84
C LEU A 104 -12.83 12.41 7.47
N SER A 105 -13.38 13.61 7.23
CA SER A 105 -14.01 13.98 5.96
C SER A 105 -13.06 13.83 4.78
N ARG A 106 -11.81 14.30 4.90
CA ARG A 106 -10.79 14.13 3.85
C ARG A 106 -10.44 12.66 3.59
N ALA A 107 -10.35 11.84 4.64
CA ALA A 107 -10.11 10.40 4.49
C ALA A 107 -11.27 9.70 3.76
N LEU A 108 -12.51 10.02 4.10
CA LEU A 108 -13.71 9.48 3.44
C LEU A 108 -13.80 9.90 1.97
N ILE A 109 -13.48 11.16 1.65
CA ILE A 109 -13.44 11.64 0.26
C ILE A 109 -12.37 10.89 -0.55
N ALA A 110 -11.15 10.75 -0.01
CA ALA A 110 -10.07 10.03 -0.68
C ALA A 110 -10.44 8.55 -0.92
N ALA A 111 -11.06 7.90 0.06
CA ALA A 111 -11.53 6.52 -0.07
C ALA A 111 -12.63 6.39 -1.14
N GLY A 112 -13.60 7.32 -1.15
CA GLY A 112 -14.65 7.38 -2.17
C GLY A 112 -14.10 7.57 -3.58
N GLN A 113 -13.11 8.45 -3.77
CA GLN A 113 -12.42 8.62 -5.06
C GLN A 113 -11.72 7.34 -5.54
N ALA A 114 -11.12 6.58 -4.62
CA ALA A 114 -10.51 5.29 -4.91
C ALA A 114 -11.52 4.13 -5.01
N ARG A 115 -12.82 4.38 -4.81
CA ARG A 115 -13.91 3.39 -4.77
C ARG A 115 -13.65 2.27 -3.75
N LEU A 116 -13.14 2.65 -2.58
CA LEU A 116 -12.84 1.74 -1.47
C LEU A 116 -13.97 1.73 -0.45
N ALA A 117 -14.31 0.53 0.05
CA ALA A 117 -15.19 0.40 1.20
C ALA A 117 -14.51 0.97 2.44
N VAL A 118 -15.29 1.61 3.32
CA VAL A 118 -14.77 2.23 4.55
C VAL A 118 -15.56 1.79 5.76
N THR A 119 -14.86 1.46 6.85
CA THR A 119 -15.44 1.32 8.18
C THR A 119 -14.78 2.32 9.13
N ILE A 120 -15.59 3.12 9.81
CA ILE A 120 -15.12 3.99 10.87
C ILE A 120 -15.09 3.18 12.17
N LEU A 121 -13.95 3.19 12.84
CA LEU A 121 -13.75 2.49 14.11
C LEU A 121 -13.53 3.52 15.22
N LEU A 122 -14.40 3.50 16.24
CA LEU A 122 -14.17 4.27 17.46
C LEU A 122 -13.23 3.48 18.37
N ASN A 123 -12.03 4.00 18.56
CA ASN A 123 -11.03 3.48 19.48
C ASN A 123 -11.13 4.16 20.86
N LYS A 124 -10.49 3.54 21.86
CA LYS A 124 -10.49 3.99 23.26
C LYS A 124 -11.89 4.03 23.89
N ILE A 125 -12.68 2.99 23.61
CA ILE A 125 -14.06 2.87 24.12
C ILE A 125 -14.12 2.64 25.63
N ASP A 126 -12.99 2.34 26.26
CA ASP A 126 -12.80 2.27 27.70
C ASP A 126 -12.90 3.65 28.38
N LEU A 127 -12.75 4.73 27.63
CA LEU A 127 -12.86 6.09 28.14
C LEU A 127 -14.32 6.56 28.23
N PRO A 128 -14.70 7.31 29.29
CA PRO A 128 -16.07 7.79 29.46
C PRO A 128 -16.52 8.71 28.30
N GLU A 129 -15.60 9.45 27.68
CA GLU A 129 -15.84 10.32 26.53
C GLU A 129 -16.35 9.53 25.30
N ALA A 130 -15.96 8.27 25.15
CA ALA A 130 -16.38 7.44 24.02
C ALA A 130 -17.87 7.09 24.07
N ALA A 131 -18.46 6.96 25.26
CA ALA A 131 -19.89 6.70 25.42
C ALA A 131 -20.77 7.83 24.86
N ALA A 132 -20.25 9.06 24.81
CA ALA A 132 -20.96 10.20 24.23
C ALA A 132 -20.96 10.19 22.69
N LEU A 133 -19.93 9.59 22.06
CA LEU A 133 -19.77 9.52 20.59
C LEU A 133 -20.39 8.28 19.95
N ALA A 134 -20.65 7.23 20.73
CA ALA A 134 -21.20 5.96 20.23
C ALA A 134 -22.73 5.96 20.02
N ARG A 135 -23.38 7.14 19.98
CA ARG A 135 -24.82 7.33 19.82
C ARG A 135 -25.14 7.89 18.43
#